data_AF-A0A9E8MKI7-F1
#
_entry.id   AF-A0A9E8MKI7-F1
#
_cell.length_a   1.000
_cell.length_b   1.000
_cell.length_c   1.000
_cell.angle_alpha   90.00
_cell.angle_beta   90.00
_cell.angle_gamma   90.00
#
_symmetry.space_group_name_H-M   'P 1'
#
loop_
_entity.id
_entity.type
_entity.pdbx_description
1 polymer ?
#
loop_
_entity_poly.entity_id
_entity_poly.type
_entity_poly.pdbx_seq_one_letter_code
_entity_poly.pdbx_strand_id
1 'polypeptide(L)'
;MNRLWQQLVGSARAVWAWLPTTVDRRVRFIAWASLVSQTLIVGTGGAVRLTGSGLGCPTWPRCTEDSFVATPEMGIHGIVEFGNRLLTFVLVIIAIAAFAFVVRMRRERPELLRLSIALGLGIPAQAIIGGITVLTNLNPWIVGFHFVVSTALVALATVLVYRVYRGPASRSLAVPSPVRMLGLATAVGAWITVLVGIVVTGSGPHAGDGGAARNGLDSELLQHVHSWPAYATAALSVALLVVAVRLGMPRLQRAVVALLVVEAVQIVVGVAQARLGLPEILVGVHMVLACVLIAAVTRVLLEMRLSRAEQQAPAVEPAEPVLVAR
;
A
#
# COMPACT_ATOMS: atom_id res chain seq x y z
N MET A 1 17.27 8.79 46.44
CA MET A 1 16.65 8.25 45.21
C MET A 1 15.24 8.82 45.13
N ASN A 2 14.99 9.75 44.20
CA ASN A 2 13.91 10.74 44.29
C ASN A 2 12.52 10.14 43.98
N ARG A 3 11.43 10.55 44.68
CA ARG A 3 10.05 10.01 44.48
C ARG A 3 9.59 10.08 43.02
N LEU A 4 10.00 11.11 42.29
CA LEU A 4 9.77 11.28 40.85
C LEU A 4 10.34 10.13 40.02
N TRP A 5 11.54 9.63 40.36
CA TRP A 5 12.17 8.50 39.68
C TRP A 5 11.38 7.20 39.88
N GLN A 6 10.90 6.95 41.10
CA GLN A 6 10.06 5.77 41.39
C GLN A 6 8.72 5.81 40.65
N GLN A 7 8.09 6.99 40.54
CA GLN A 7 6.84 7.17 39.78
C GLN A 7 7.04 6.95 38.28
N LEU A 8 8.13 7.48 37.70
CA LEU A 8 8.45 7.28 36.28
C LEU A 8 8.73 5.81 35.97
N VAL A 9 9.52 5.12 36.80
CA VAL A 9 9.81 3.69 36.64
C VAL A 9 8.54 2.83 36.81
N GLY A 10 7.67 3.17 37.77
CA GLY A 10 6.39 2.50 37.95
C GLY A 10 5.48 2.65 36.74
N SER A 11 5.38 3.87 36.19
CA SER A 11 4.57 4.17 35.01
C SER A 11 5.09 3.44 33.77
N ALA A 12 6.41 3.41 33.55
CA ALA A 12 7.02 2.68 32.45
C ALA A 12 6.75 1.17 32.52
N ARG A 13 6.80 0.58 33.73
CA ARG A 13 6.46 -0.84 33.94
C ARG A 13 5.00 -1.13 33.65
N ALA A 14 4.09 -0.24 34.06
CA ALA A 14 2.66 -0.38 33.79
C ALA A 14 2.36 -0.33 32.28
N VAL A 15 2.95 0.63 31.55
CA VAL A 15 2.83 0.73 30.09
C VAL A 15 3.37 -0.54 29.42
N TRP A 16 4.56 -1.00 29.81
CA TRP A 16 5.16 -2.22 29.26
C TRP A 16 4.28 -3.46 29.51
N ALA A 17 3.68 -3.58 30.69
CA ALA A 17 2.78 -4.67 31.03
C ALA A 17 1.48 -4.65 30.21
N TRP A 18 0.96 -3.46 29.88
CA TRP A 18 -0.24 -3.28 29.07
C TRP A 18 -0.05 -3.65 27.58
N LEU A 19 1.19 -3.56 27.07
CA LEU A 19 1.50 -3.92 25.68
C LEU A 19 1.21 -5.41 25.40
N PRO A 20 0.62 -5.73 24.22
CA PRO A 20 0.30 -7.11 23.85
C PRO A 20 1.52 -8.03 23.83
N THR A 21 1.34 -9.25 24.32
CA THR A 21 2.32 -10.36 24.19
C THR A 21 1.95 -11.33 23.08
N THR A 22 0.72 -11.25 22.56
CA THR A 22 0.20 -12.07 21.46
C THR A 22 -0.58 -11.19 20.50
N VAL A 23 -0.94 -11.74 19.33
CA VAL A 23 -1.71 -10.99 18.33
C VAL A 23 -3.19 -10.95 18.73
N ASP A 24 -3.57 -9.86 19.39
CA ASP A 24 -4.95 -9.57 19.82
C ASP A 24 -5.68 -8.59 18.86
N ARG A 25 -6.86 -8.12 19.27
CA ARG A 25 -7.66 -7.16 18.50
C ARG A 25 -6.94 -5.81 18.29
N ARG A 26 -6.11 -5.36 19.24
CA ARG A 26 -5.37 -4.09 19.16
C ARG A 26 -4.29 -4.17 18.08
N VAL A 27 -3.56 -5.29 18.03
CA VAL A 27 -2.56 -5.56 16.98
C VAL A 27 -3.21 -5.65 15.60
N ARG A 28 -4.38 -6.29 15.49
CA ARG A 28 -5.13 -6.37 14.23
C ARG A 28 -5.65 -5.01 13.78
N PHE A 29 -6.17 -4.22 14.72
CA PHE A 29 -6.64 -2.86 14.45
C PHE A 29 -5.49 -1.99 13.92
N ILE A 30 -4.33 -1.98 14.59
CA ILE A 30 -3.23 -1.11 14.17
C ILE A 30 -2.64 -1.54 12.83
N ALA A 31 -2.62 -2.85 12.52
CA ALA A 31 -2.22 -3.33 11.20
C ALA A 31 -3.12 -2.80 10.08
N TRP A 32 -4.44 -2.83 10.29
CA TRP A 32 -5.41 -2.24 9.35
C TRP A 32 -5.30 -0.72 9.29
N ALA A 33 -5.12 -0.05 10.43
CA ALA A 33 -4.90 1.39 10.48
C ALA A 33 -3.68 1.79 9.63
N SER A 34 -2.58 1.03 9.69
CA SER A 34 -1.41 1.24 8.83
C SER A 34 -1.72 1.08 7.35
N LEU A 35 -2.47 0.05 6.95
CA LEU A 35 -2.82 -0.15 5.53
C LEU A 35 -3.76 0.95 5.01
N VAL A 36 -4.78 1.28 5.79
CA VAL A 36 -5.77 2.30 5.44
C VAL A 36 -5.10 3.69 5.39
N SER A 37 -4.31 4.06 6.38
CA SER A 37 -3.64 5.36 6.39
C SER A 37 -2.64 5.52 5.24
N GLN A 38 -1.86 4.48 4.91
CA GLN A 38 -0.96 4.49 3.76
C GLN A 38 -1.70 4.57 2.42
N THR A 39 -2.92 4.04 2.34
CA THR A 39 -3.75 4.18 1.14
C THR A 39 -4.38 5.57 1.06
N LEU A 40 -4.89 6.08 2.18
CA LEU A 40 -5.55 7.39 2.24
C LEU A 40 -4.57 8.54 2.01
N ILE A 41 -3.32 8.46 2.52
CA ILE A 41 -2.32 9.51 2.27
C ILE A 41 -1.97 9.65 0.78
N VAL A 42 -2.03 8.55 0.02
CA VAL A 42 -1.87 8.59 -1.45
C VAL A 42 -3.08 9.29 -2.08
N GLY A 43 -4.29 9.04 -1.58
CA GLY A 43 -5.49 9.73 -2.02
C GLY A 43 -5.45 11.23 -1.72
N THR A 44 -5.06 11.64 -0.51
CA THR A 44 -4.95 13.06 -0.15
C THR A 44 -3.80 13.75 -0.88
N GLY A 45 -2.66 13.09 -1.07
CA GLY A 45 -1.58 13.60 -1.94
C GLY A 45 -2.01 13.71 -3.41
N GLY A 46 -2.84 12.78 -3.88
CA GLY A 46 -3.51 12.88 -5.18
C GLY A 46 -4.40 14.12 -5.25
N ALA A 47 -5.20 14.38 -4.20
CA ALA A 47 -6.02 15.58 -4.10
C ALA A 47 -5.19 16.86 -4.14
N VAL A 48 -4.07 16.95 -3.41
CA VAL A 48 -3.13 18.09 -3.49
C VAL A 48 -2.75 18.38 -4.94
N ARG A 49 -2.35 17.34 -5.68
CA ARG A 49 -1.98 17.49 -7.10
C ARG A 49 -3.18 17.92 -7.95
N LEU A 50 -4.31 17.25 -7.78
CA LEU A 50 -5.48 17.42 -8.64
C LEU A 50 -6.17 18.77 -8.41
N THR A 51 -6.00 19.39 -7.25
CA THR A 51 -6.49 20.75 -6.98
C THR A 51 -5.46 21.84 -7.30
N GLY A 52 -4.32 21.51 -7.90
CA GLY A 52 -3.26 22.47 -8.21
C GLY A 52 -2.54 23.01 -6.96
N SER A 53 -2.58 22.29 -5.84
CA SER A 53 -2.05 22.75 -4.56
C SER A 53 -0.62 22.27 -4.26
N GLY A 54 0.06 21.59 -5.19
CA GLY A 54 1.37 20.97 -4.93
C GLY A 54 2.48 21.94 -4.51
N LEU A 55 2.36 23.21 -4.87
CA LEU A 55 3.25 24.30 -4.43
C LEU A 55 2.57 25.26 -3.45
N GLY A 56 1.47 24.85 -2.81
CA GLY A 56 0.77 25.64 -1.79
C GLY A 56 1.63 25.97 -0.57
N CYS A 57 2.66 25.17 -0.30
CA CYS A 57 3.79 25.48 0.56
C CYS A 57 5.08 25.40 -0.27
N PRO A 58 5.59 26.50 -0.84
CA PRO A 58 6.68 26.46 -1.83
C PRO A 58 8.05 26.05 -1.26
N THR A 59 8.20 26.06 0.07
CA THR A 59 9.44 25.60 0.73
C THR A 59 9.23 24.27 1.46
N TRP A 60 10.33 23.69 1.93
CA TRP A 60 10.35 22.52 2.81
C TRP A 60 11.63 22.53 3.65
N PRO A 61 11.61 22.20 4.97
CA PRO A 61 10.48 21.71 5.77
C PRO A 61 9.54 22.80 6.29
N ARG A 62 9.91 24.07 6.11
CA ARG A 62 8.99 25.20 6.33
C ARG A 62 7.91 25.22 5.24
N CYS A 63 6.84 25.98 5.43
CA CYS A 63 5.81 26.18 4.41
C CYS A 63 6.15 27.40 3.53
N THR A 64 6.70 28.46 4.13
CA THR A 64 7.31 29.62 3.46
C THR A 64 8.74 29.82 3.97
N GLU A 65 9.47 30.83 3.49
CA GLU A 65 10.80 31.14 4.05
C GLU A 65 10.73 31.49 5.54
N ASP A 66 9.67 32.19 5.95
CA ASP A 66 9.53 32.75 7.30
C ASP A 66 8.62 31.91 8.22
N SER A 67 7.82 30.97 7.70
CA SER A 67 6.81 30.23 8.47
C SER A 67 6.85 28.72 8.27
N PHE A 68 6.74 27.97 9.38
CA PHE A 68 6.54 26.50 9.36
C PHE A 68 5.10 26.08 9.07
N VAL A 69 4.15 27.00 9.14
CA VAL A 69 2.72 26.73 8.98
C VAL A 69 2.14 27.50 7.80
N ALA A 70 1.01 27.02 7.27
CA ALA A 70 0.27 27.77 6.26
C ALA A 70 -0.18 29.13 6.82
N THR A 71 -0.01 30.18 6.02
CA THR A 71 -0.44 31.55 6.30
C THR A 71 -1.71 31.87 5.51
N PRO A 72 -2.52 32.85 5.97
CA PRO A 72 -3.77 33.20 5.30
C PRO A 72 -3.61 33.60 3.82
N GLU A 73 -2.48 34.21 3.46
CA GLU A 73 -2.19 34.72 2.12
C GLU A 73 -2.06 33.60 1.08
N MET A 74 -1.74 32.37 1.50
CA MET A 74 -1.64 31.20 0.61
C MET A 74 -3.01 30.57 0.28
N GLY A 75 -4.08 31.06 0.92
CA GLY A 75 -5.46 30.65 0.64
C GLY A 75 -5.69 29.13 0.72
N ILE A 76 -6.56 28.63 -0.16
CA ILE A 76 -6.96 27.22 -0.16
C ILE A 76 -5.80 26.27 -0.51
N HIS A 77 -4.88 26.69 -1.38
CA HIS A 77 -3.76 25.84 -1.81
C HIS A 77 -2.79 25.57 -0.67
N GLY A 78 -2.47 26.59 0.14
CA GLY A 78 -1.67 26.42 1.35
C GLY A 78 -2.33 25.49 2.37
N ILE A 79 -3.65 25.61 2.57
CA ILE A 79 -4.41 24.73 3.48
C ILE A 79 -4.37 23.28 3.02
N VAL A 80 -4.58 23.03 1.72
CA VAL A 80 -4.63 21.67 1.16
C VAL A 80 -3.26 20.98 1.26
N GLU A 81 -2.18 21.66 0.86
CA GLU A 81 -0.81 21.11 0.94
C GLU A 81 -0.34 20.93 2.38
N PHE A 82 -0.49 21.96 3.22
CA PHE A 82 -0.10 21.87 4.62
C PHE A 82 -0.92 20.82 5.38
N GLY A 83 -2.21 20.70 5.10
CA GLY A 83 -3.08 19.66 5.66
C GLY A 83 -2.56 18.26 5.33
N ASN A 84 -2.14 18.03 4.07
CA ASN A 84 -1.52 16.76 3.69
C ASN A 84 -0.18 16.52 4.42
N ARG A 85 0.65 17.55 4.62
CA ARG A 85 1.88 17.45 5.43
C ARG A 85 1.56 17.03 6.87
N LEU A 86 0.50 17.58 7.48
CA LEU A 86 0.10 17.24 8.85
C LEU A 86 -0.36 15.79 9.01
N LEU A 87 -0.95 15.17 7.99
CA LEU A 87 -1.34 13.76 8.03
C LEU A 87 -0.14 12.83 8.23
N THR A 88 1.07 13.25 7.85
CA THR A 88 2.31 12.51 8.14
C THR A 88 2.46 12.21 9.64
N PHE A 89 2.09 13.15 10.52
CA PHE A 89 2.16 12.92 11.97
C PHE A 89 1.16 11.86 12.45
N VAL A 90 -0.02 11.80 11.84
CA VAL A 90 -1.00 10.72 12.10
C VAL A 90 -0.40 9.37 11.72
N LEU A 91 0.26 9.28 10.56
CA LEU A 91 0.97 8.07 10.13
C LEU A 91 2.11 7.71 11.09
N VAL A 92 2.88 8.68 11.58
CA VAL A 92 3.94 8.45 12.58
C VAL A 92 3.36 7.89 13.87
N ILE A 93 2.24 8.43 14.37
CA ILE A 93 1.55 7.91 15.57
C ILE A 93 1.12 6.47 15.36
N ILE A 94 0.52 6.16 14.21
CA ILE A 94 0.11 4.80 13.85
C ILE A 94 1.33 3.86 13.81
N ALA A 95 2.44 4.30 13.22
CA ALA A 95 3.67 3.51 13.12
C ALA A 95 4.33 3.25 14.48
N ILE A 96 4.38 4.27 15.36
CA ILE A 96 4.88 4.13 16.74
C ILE A 96 4.00 3.14 17.52
N ALA A 97 2.68 3.27 17.41
CA ALA A 97 1.75 2.35 18.03
C ALA A 97 1.91 0.92 17.49
N ALA A 98 2.10 0.76 16.17
CA ALA A 98 2.34 -0.55 15.55
C ALA A 98 3.63 -1.18 16.08
N PHE A 99 4.72 -0.42 16.16
CA PHE A 99 5.98 -0.88 16.74
C PHE A 99 5.81 -1.28 18.22
N ALA A 100 5.20 -0.42 19.02
CA ALA A 100 4.96 -0.67 20.44
C ALA A 100 4.11 -1.93 20.66
N PHE A 101 3.07 -2.14 19.85
CA PHE A 101 2.19 -3.30 19.97
C PHE A 101 2.86 -4.61 19.57
N VAL A 102 3.96 -4.59 18.82
CA VAL A 102 4.67 -5.80 18.39
C VAL A 102 6.02 -6.05 19.06
N VAL A 103 6.57 -5.07 19.79
CA VAL A 103 7.93 -5.14 20.37
C VAL A 103 8.12 -6.29 21.38
N ARG A 104 7.06 -6.64 22.13
CA ARG A 104 7.08 -7.76 23.08
C ARG A 104 7.00 -9.12 22.38
N MET A 105 6.49 -9.16 21.14
CA MET A 105 6.44 -10.35 20.30
C MET A 105 7.72 -10.56 19.46
N ARG A 106 8.77 -9.74 19.61
CA ARG A 106 9.94 -9.73 18.71
C ARG A 106 10.67 -11.06 18.55
N ARG A 107 10.61 -11.96 19.56
CA ARG A 107 11.25 -13.28 19.49
C ARG A 107 10.39 -14.29 18.73
N GLU A 108 9.07 -14.26 18.94
CA GLU A 108 8.12 -15.20 18.34
C GLU A 108 7.66 -14.77 16.94
N ARG A 109 7.53 -13.45 16.73
CA ARG A 109 7.02 -12.79 15.53
C ARG A 109 7.99 -11.72 14.99
N PRO A 110 9.27 -12.03 14.73
CA PRO A 110 10.26 -11.05 14.27
C PRO A 110 9.90 -10.41 12.92
N GLU A 111 9.04 -11.05 12.11
CA GLU A 111 8.51 -10.47 10.88
C GLU A 111 7.58 -9.28 11.14
N LEU A 112 6.77 -9.29 12.20
CA LEU A 112 5.88 -8.16 12.52
C LEU A 112 6.71 -6.94 12.95
N LEU A 113 7.75 -7.16 13.75
CA LEU A 113 8.66 -6.10 14.16
C LEU A 113 9.42 -5.48 12.96
N ARG A 114 9.95 -6.32 12.05
CA ARG A 114 10.63 -5.83 10.85
C ARG A 114 9.70 -5.03 9.94
N LEU A 115 8.45 -5.49 9.78
CA LEU A 115 7.44 -4.76 9.01
C LEU A 115 7.07 -3.42 9.67
N SER A 116 6.89 -3.38 11.00
CA SER A 116 6.59 -2.13 11.70
C SER A 116 7.74 -1.13 11.61
N ILE A 117 9.00 -1.60 11.67
CA ILE A 117 10.18 -0.76 11.49
C ILE A 117 10.25 -0.25 10.05
N ALA A 118 10.08 -1.14 9.05
CA ALA A 118 10.13 -0.75 7.64
C ALA A 118 9.05 0.29 7.30
N LEU A 119 7.82 0.10 7.77
CA LEU A 119 6.74 1.07 7.60
C LEU A 119 7.03 2.38 8.35
N GLY A 120 7.55 2.29 9.57
CA GLY A 120 7.92 3.45 10.39
C GLY A 120 9.04 4.29 9.77
N LEU A 121 10.08 3.66 9.22
CA LEU A 121 11.17 4.34 8.50
C LEU A 121 10.75 4.79 7.10
N GLY A 122 9.76 4.14 6.50
CA GLY A 122 9.18 4.55 5.22
C GLY A 122 8.52 5.93 5.27
N ILE A 123 7.94 6.31 6.41
CA ILE A 123 7.27 7.62 6.59
C ILE A 123 8.25 8.80 6.49
N PRO A 124 9.35 8.89 7.26
CA PRO A 124 10.31 9.97 7.10
C PRO A 124 11.00 9.93 5.72
N ALA A 125 11.24 8.74 5.15
CA ALA A 125 11.75 8.64 3.78
C ALA A 125 10.78 9.25 2.76
N GLN A 126 9.47 9.00 2.88
CA GLN A 126 8.44 9.63 2.06
C GLN A 126 8.37 11.14 2.28
N ALA A 127 8.42 11.61 3.53
CA ALA A 127 8.45 13.05 3.81
C ALA A 127 9.62 13.76 3.14
N ILE A 128 10.80 13.13 3.10
CA ILE A 128 11.98 13.64 2.38
C ILE A 128 11.73 13.66 0.87
N ILE A 129 11.26 12.56 0.28
CA ILE A 129 10.99 12.49 -1.17
C ILE A 129 9.91 13.52 -1.57
N GLY A 130 8.87 13.70 -0.74
CA GLY A 130 7.84 14.71 -0.92
C GLY A 130 8.40 16.14 -0.81
N GLY A 131 9.29 16.39 0.16
CA GLY A 131 10.01 17.66 0.25
C GLY A 131 10.86 17.94 -0.99
N ILE A 132 11.59 16.95 -1.49
CA ILE A 132 12.36 17.06 -2.74
C ILE A 132 11.42 17.35 -3.93
N THR A 133 10.22 16.77 -3.93
CA THR A 133 9.21 17.04 -4.97
C THR A 133 8.85 18.53 -5.03
N VAL A 134 8.65 19.16 -3.88
CA VAL A 134 8.40 20.62 -3.78
C VAL A 134 9.63 21.41 -4.24
N LEU A 135 10.82 21.08 -3.74
CA LEU A 135 12.08 21.78 -4.06
C LEU A 135 12.49 21.66 -5.54
N THR A 136 11.94 20.68 -6.25
CA THR A 136 12.17 20.47 -7.69
C THR A 136 11.00 20.91 -8.55
N ASN A 137 10.12 21.75 -8.01
CA ASN A 137 8.93 22.29 -8.70
C ASN A 137 8.07 21.20 -9.32
N LEU A 138 7.76 20.17 -8.53
CA LEU A 138 6.92 19.03 -8.89
C LEU A 138 7.46 18.22 -10.08
N ASN A 139 8.78 18.02 -10.17
CA ASN A 139 9.39 17.20 -11.21
C ASN A 139 8.66 15.85 -11.34
N PRO A 140 8.11 15.51 -12.52
CA PRO A 140 7.20 14.38 -12.67
C PRO A 140 7.85 13.03 -12.36
N TRP A 141 9.17 12.91 -12.53
CA TRP A 141 9.90 11.68 -12.19
C TRP A 141 10.04 11.49 -10.68
N ILE A 142 10.19 12.59 -9.94
CA ILE A 142 10.30 12.57 -8.48
C ILE A 142 8.91 12.35 -7.86
N VAL A 143 7.87 13.01 -8.37
CA VAL A 143 6.46 12.73 -8.02
C VAL A 143 6.14 11.26 -8.28
N GLY A 144 6.55 10.73 -9.43
CA GLY A 144 6.37 9.33 -9.78
C GLY A 144 7.10 8.38 -8.83
N PHE A 145 8.37 8.65 -8.54
CA PHE A 145 9.15 7.88 -7.58
C PHE A 145 8.53 7.90 -6.17
N HIS A 146 8.01 9.06 -5.74
CA HIS A 146 7.27 9.19 -4.49
C HIS A 146 6.10 8.20 -4.43
N PHE A 147 5.27 8.14 -5.50
CA PHE A 147 4.14 7.22 -5.61
C PHE A 147 4.54 5.73 -5.66
N VAL A 148 5.64 5.39 -6.35
CA VAL A 148 6.18 4.01 -6.35
C VAL A 148 6.51 3.57 -4.92
N VAL A 149 7.19 4.43 -4.15
CA VAL A 149 7.52 4.11 -2.77
C VAL A 149 6.25 4.04 -1.91
N SER A 150 5.26 4.92 -2.11
CA SER A 150 3.98 4.84 -1.37
C SER A 150 3.25 3.51 -1.63
N THR A 151 3.16 3.07 -2.88
CA THR A 151 2.52 1.78 -3.24
C THR A 151 3.31 0.57 -2.72
N ALA A 152 4.64 0.67 -2.62
CA ALA A 152 5.46 -0.36 -1.96
C ALA A 152 5.17 -0.42 -0.45
N LEU A 153 4.96 0.72 0.22
CA LEU A 153 4.54 0.75 1.63
C LEU A 153 3.14 0.16 1.82
N VAL A 154 2.21 0.37 0.88
CA VAL A 154 0.90 -0.29 0.87
C VAL A 154 1.04 -1.81 0.76
N ALA A 155 1.95 -2.31 -0.10
CA ALA A 155 2.24 -3.74 -0.18
C ALA A 155 2.78 -4.28 1.16
N LEU A 156 3.72 -3.58 1.81
CA LEU A 156 4.25 -3.97 3.12
C LEU A 156 3.18 -3.95 4.23
N ALA A 157 2.31 -2.95 4.23
CA ALA A 157 1.19 -2.87 5.17
C ALA A 157 0.18 -4.00 4.94
N THR A 158 -0.04 -4.39 3.67
CA THR A 158 -0.84 -5.56 3.32
C THR A 158 -0.22 -6.85 3.86
N VAL A 159 1.11 -7.01 3.75
CA VAL A 159 1.81 -8.14 4.37
C VAL A 159 1.62 -8.14 5.89
N LEU A 160 1.72 -6.97 6.54
CA LEU A 160 1.50 -6.84 7.99
C LEU A 160 0.08 -7.31 8.37
N VAL A 161 -0.95 -6.81 7.69
CA VAL A 161 -2.34 -7.24 7.87
C VAL A 161 -2.48 -8.75 7.67
N TYR A 162 -1.91 -9.30 6.61
CA TYR A 162 -2.00 -10.74 6.36
C TYR A 162 -1.38 -11.57 7.49
N ARG A 163 -0.20 -11.16 8.00
CA ARG A 163 0.53 -11.92 9.04
C ARG A 163 -0.14 -11.88 10.41
N VAL A 164 -0.91 -10.84 10.74
CA VAL A 164 -1.65 -10.79 12.02
C VAL A 164 -2.85 -11.76 12.03
N TYR A 165 -3.32 -12.23 10.87
CA TYR A 165 -4.37 -13.25 10.78
C TYR A 165 -3.84 -14.66 10.48
N ARG A 166 -2.79 -14.76 9.65
CA ARG A 166 -2.32 -16.04 9.11
C ARG A 166 -1.08 -16.60 9.82
N GLY A 167 -0.57 -15.88 10.82
CA GLY A 167 0.57 -16.34 11.61
C GLY A 167 1.93 -16.10 10.92
N PRO A 168 3.01 -16.72 11.46
CA PRO A 168 4.37 -16.47 11.00
C PRO A 168 4.59 -16.87 9.54
N ALA A 169 5.47 -16.10 8.88
CA ALA A 169 5.85 -16.37 7.50
C ALA A 169 6.55 -17.73 7.38
N SER A 170 6.18 -18.51 6.37
CA SER A 170 6.96 -19.67 5.97
C SER A 170 7.52 -19.60 4.55
N ARG A 171 8.59 -20.37 4.34
CA ARG A 171 9.32 -20.47 3.08
C ARG A 171 8.68 -21.45 2.11
N SER A 172 7.96 -22.46 2.58
CA SER A 172 7.34 -23.47 1.72
C SER A 172 6.07 -22.97 1.03
N LEU A 173 5.89 -23.44 -0.19
CA LEU A 173 4.80 -23.06 -1.08
C LEU A 173 3.61 -23.99 -0.88
N ALA A 174 2.40 -23.45 -1.03
CA ALA A 174 1.16 -24.21 -1.07
C ALA A 174 0.79 -24.64 -2.50
N VAL A 175 1.60 -24.24 -3.49
CA VAL A 175 1.34 -24.40 -4.92
C VAL A 175 2.58 -24.96 -5.64
N PRO A 176 2.40 -25.69 -6.75
CA PRO A 176 3.51 -26.12 -7.59
C PRO A 176 4.15 -24.94 -8.34
N SER A 177 5.39 -25.14 -8.83
CA SER A 177 6.19 -24.08 -9.46
C SER A 177 5.48 -23.33 -10.59
N PRO A 178 4.77 -23.98 -11.54
CA PRO A 178 4.09 -23.27 -12.63
C PRO A 178 3.03 -22.28 -12.13
N VAL A 179 2.28 -22.63 -11.09
CA VAL A 179 1.25 -21.77 -10.49
C VAL A 179 1.88 -20.59 -9.76
N ARG A 180 3.02 -20.81 -9.09
CA ARG A 180 3.82 -19.73 -8.51
C ARG A 180 4.32 -18.77 -9.60
N MET A 181 4.81 -19.29 -10.72
CA MET A 181 5.29 -18.45 -11.83
C MET A 181 4.15 -17.64 -12.44
N LEU A 182 2.97 -18.22 -12.60
CA LEU A 182 1.78 -17.50 -13.04
C LEU A 182 1.39 -16.38 -12.06
N GLY A 183 1.42 -16.66 -10.75
CA GLY A 183 1.19 -15.64 -9.71
C GLY A 183 2.21 -14.51 -9.75
N LEU A 184 3.50 -14.84 -9.90
CA LEU A 184 4.56 -13.83 -10.02
C LEU A 184 4.41 -13.02 -11.31
N ALA A 185 4.10 -13.65 -12.44
CA ALA A 185 3.85 -12.95 -13.70
C ALA A 185 2.66 -11.98 -13.57
N THR A 186 1.59 -12.39 -12.89
CA THR A 186 0.44 -11.53 -12.58
C THR A 186 0.87 -10.33 -11.73
N ALA A 187 1.66 -10.56 -10.68
CA ALA A 187 2.16 -9.48 -9.83
C ALA A 187 3.10 -8.52 -10.58
N VAL A 188 4.01 -9.05 -11.40
CA VAL A 188 4.90 -8.26 -12.24
C VAL A 188 4.09 -7.44 -13.25
N GLY A 189 3.08 -8.03 -13.88
CA GLY A 189 2.15 -7.32 -14.77
C GLY A 189 1.44 -6.16 -14.08
N ALA A 190 0.93 -6.37 -12.86
CA ALA A 190 0.29 -5.32 -12.07
C ALA A 190 1.27 -4.18 -11.74
N TRP A 191 2.50 -4.50 -11.34
CA TRP A 191 3.54 -3.50 -11.07
C TRP A 191 3.95 -2.73 -12.34
N ILE A 192 4.14 -3.42 -13.47
CA ILE A 192 4.41 -2.78 -14.76
C ILE A 192 3.26 -1.83 -15.13
N THR A 193 2.01 -2.27 -14.96
CA THR A 193 0.82 -1.44 -15.20
C THR A 193 0.88 -0.16 -14.37
N VAL A 194 1.14 -0.25 -13.07
CA VAL A 194 1.29 0.92 -12.19
C VAL A 194 2.44 1.82 -12.63
N LEU A 195 3.60 1.26 -12.95
CA LEU A 195 4.78 2.03 -13.37
C LEU A 195 4.53 2.78 -14.68
N VAL A 196 3.94 2.13 -15.69
CA VAL A 196 3.55 2.80 -16.94
C VAL A 196 2.48 3.85 -16.67
N GLY A 197 1.52 3.58 -15.77
CA GLY A 197 0.49 4.54 -15.36
C GLY A 197 1.07 5.81 -14.74
N ILE A 198 2.15 5.69 -13.97
CA ILE A 198 2.90 6.83 -13.42
C ILE A 198 3.53 7.67 -14.55
N VAL A 199 4.07 7.03 -15.58
CA VAL A 199 4.61 7.75 -16.76
C VAL A 199 3.50 8.50 -17.49
N VAL A 200 2.33 7.89 -17.70
CA VAL A 200 1.15 8.57 -18.30
C VAL A 200 0.69 9.73 -17.42
N THR A 201 0.68 9.52 -16.11
CA THR A 201 0.33 10.55 -15.14
C THR A 201 1.30 11.72 -15.17
N GLY A 202 2.54 11.54 -15.63
CA GLY A 202 3.53 12.60 -15.87
C GLY A 202 3.39 13.33 -17.21
N SER A 203 2.63 12.78 -18.17
CA SER A 203 2.36 13.41 -19.48
C SER A 203 1.01 14.11 -19.57
N GLY A 204 0.03 13.73 -18.73
CA GLY A 204 -1.32 14.33 -18.73
C GLY A 204 -1.38 15.82 -18.32
N PRO A 205 -2.58 16.41 -18.21
CA PRO A 205 -2.74 17.84 -17.93
C PRO A 205 -2.51 18.23 -16.46
N HIS A 206 -2.73 17.32 -15.51
CA HIS A 206 -2.67 17.67 -14.07
C HIS A 206 -1.23 17.63 -13.55
N ALA A 207 -0.57 18.79 -13.57
CA ALA A 207 0.82 18.92 -13.13
C ALA A 207 0.99 19.05 -11.61
N GLY A 208 -0.06 19.46 -10.90
CA GLY A 208 0.01 19.76 -9.47
C GLY A 208 0.13 21.24 -9.14
N ASP A 209 0.48 22.07 -10.13
CA ASP A 209 0.49 23.53 -10.11
C ASP A 209 0.51 24.04 -11.57
N GLY A 210 0.04 25.25 -11.85
CA GLY A 210 -0.09 25.81 -13.20
C GLY A 210 1.24 25.99 -13.96
N GLY A 211 2.37 26.06 -13.25
CA GLY A 211 3.71 26.22 -13.85
C GLY A 211 4.60 24.95 -13.82
N ALA A 212 4.11 23.84 -13.28
CA ALA A 212 4.91 22.64 -13.06
C ALA A 212 5.24 21.87 -14.35
N ALA A 213 6.47 21.34 -14.42
CA ALA A 213 6.96 20.61 -15.59
C ALA A 213 6.23 19.28 -15.82
N ARG A 214 6.10 18.91 -17.10
CA ARG A 214 5.62 17.59 -17.55
C ARG A 214 6.77 16.82 -18.17
N ASN A 215 6.58 15.52 -18.40
CA ASN A 215 7.63 14.69 -19.00
C ASN A 215 7.77 14.85 -20.53
N GLY A 216 6.88 15.62 -21.17
CA GLY A 216 6.93 15.94 -22.61
C GLY A 216 6.56 14.77 -23.53
N LEU A 217 6.06 13.67 -22.98
CA LEU A 217 5.64 12.51 -23.77
C LEU A 217 4.20 12.68 -24.27
N ASP A 218 3.87 12.02 -25.37
CA ASP A 218 2.51 12.01 -25.93
C ASP A 218 1.56 11.25 -24.98
N SER A 219 0.62 11.98 -24.38
CA SER A 219 -0.35 11.41 -23.43
C SER A 219 -1.38 10.49 -24.10
N GLU A 220 -1.76 10.78 -25.35
CA GLU A 220 -2.71 9.97 -26.11
C GLU A 220 -2.10 8.62 -26.50
N LEU A 221 -0.84 8.60 -26.93
CA LEU A 221 -0.13 7.34 -27.16
C LEU A 221 0.05 6.56 -25.84
N LEU A 222 0.47 7.25 -24.77
CA LEU A 222 0.81 6.59 -23.51
C LEU A 222 -0.37 5.95 -22.80
N GLN A 223 -1.60 6.50 -22.89
CA GLN A 223 -2.78 5.84 -22.33
C GLN A 223 -3.05 4.47 -22.99
N HIS A 224 -2.77 4.34 -24.29
CA HIS A 224 -2.89 3.05 -24.99
C HIS A 224 -1.78 2.08 -24.53
N VAL A 225 -0.53 2.56 -24.44
CA VAL A 225 0.60 1.77 -23.94
C VAL A 225 0.38 1.29 -22.51
N HIS A 226 -0.22 2.12 -21.65
CA HIS A 226 -0.59 1.75 -20.28
C HIS A 226 -1.65 0.66 -20.21
N SER A 227 -2.57 0.63 -21.17
CA SER A 227 -3.67 -0.34 -21.20
C SER A 227 -3.19 -1.76 -21.52
N TRP A 228 -2.10 -1.93 -22.28
CA TRP A 228 -1.58 -3.25 -22.66
C TRP A 228 -1.16 -4.14 -21.48
N PRO A 229 -0.28 -3.71 -20.55
CA PRO A 229 0.05 -4.52 -19.37
C PRO A 229 -1.17 -4.71 -18.47
N ALA A 230 -2.13 -3.78 -18.44
CA ALA A 230 -3.37 -3.96 -17.68
C ALA A 230 -4.21 -5.12 -18.24
N TYR A 231 -4.41 -5.18 -19.56
CA TYR A 231 -5.12 -6.29 -20.21
C TYR A 231 -4.39 -7.62 -20.05
N ALA A 232 -3.06 -7.61 -20.18
CA ALA A 232 -2.25 -8.80 -19.95
C ALA A 232 -2.38 -9.29 -18.50
N THR A 233 -2.35 -8.38 -17.52
CA THR A 233 -2.51 -8.71 -16.10
C THR A 233 -3.88 -9.32 -15.83
N ALA A 234 -4.96 -8.73 -16.38
CA ALA A 234 -6.30 -9.28 -16.24
C ALA A 234 -6.42 -10.69 -16.85
N ALA A 235 -5.83 -10.93 -18.01
CA ALA A 235 -5.81 -12.26 -18.62
C ALA A 235 -5.04 -13.29 -17.76
N LEU A 236 -3.90 -12.89 -17.17
CA LEU A 236 -3.14 -13.73 -16.24
C LEU A 236 -3.94 -14.02 -14.95
N SER A 237 -4.66 -13.03 -14.42
CA SER A 237 -5.56 -13.17 -13.26
C SER A 237 -6.70 -14.16 -13.55
N VAL A 238 -7.31 -14.11 -14.75
CA VAL A 238 -8.32 -15.10 -15.18
C VAL A 238 -7.71 -16.50 -15.29
N ALA A 239 -6.54 -16.64 -15.92
CA ALA A 239 -5.86 -17.94 -16.01
C ALA A 239 -5.55 -18.50 -14.61
N LEU A 240 -5.11 -17.64 -13.69
CA LEU A 240 -4.83 -18.03 -12.31
C LEU A 240 -6.10 -18.44 -11.55
N LEU A 241 -7.23 -17.79 -11.81
CA LEU A 241 -8.52 -18.20 -11.24
C LEU A 241 -8.92 -19.60 -11.71
N VAL A 242 -8.82 -19.88 -13.01
CA VAL A 242 -9.13 -21.21 -13.58
C VAL A 242 -8.26 -22.28 -12.93
N VAL A 243 -6.96 -22.02 -12.78
CA VAL A 243 -6.03 -22.93 -12.10
C VAL A 243 -6.40 -23.11 -10.62
N ALA A 244 -6.71 -22.03 -9.90
CA ALA A 244 -7.08 -22.10 -8.48
C ALA A 244 -8.37 -22.93 -8.26
N VAL A 245 -9.35 -22.80 -9.17
CA VAL A 245 -10.58 -23.61 -9.15
C VAL A 245 -10.27 -25.07 -9.43
N ARG A 246 -9.49 -25.37 -10.48
CA ARG A 246 -9.13 -26.76 -10.85
C ARG A 246 -8.33 -27.48 -9.77
N LEU A 247 -7.50 -26.75 -9.03
CA LEU A 247 -6.71 -27.29 -7.92
C LEU A 247 -7.48 -27.30 -6.58
N GLY A 248 -8.74 -26.88 -6.55
CA GLY A 248 -9.54 -26.87 -5.32
C GLY A 248 -8.97 -25.95 -4.22
N MET A 249 -8.45 -24.78 -4.60
CA MET A 249 -7.78 -23.84 -3.68
C MET A 249 -8.68 -22.64 -3.33
N PRO A 250 -9.66 -22.77 -2.41
CA PRO A 250 -10.70 -21.76 -2.18
C PRO A 250 -10.19 -20.42 -1.62
N ARG A 251 -9.01 -20.40 -1.00
CA ARG A 251 -8.39 -19.17 -0.49
C ARG A 251 -7.72 -18.37 -1.60
N LEU A 252 -6.95 -19.05 -2.45
CA LEU A 252 -6.37 -18.45 -3.65
C LEU A 252 -7.49 -17.97 -4.58
N GLN A 253 -8.53 -18.79 -4.79
CA GLN A 253 -9.70 -18.42 -5.57
C GLN A 253 -10.33 -17.11 -5.07
N ARG A 254 -10.63 -16.98 -3.77
CA ARG A 254 -11.21 -15.75 -3.21
C ARG A 254 -10.29 -14.53 -3.37
N ALA A 255 -8.98 -14.71 -3.22
CA ALA A 255 -8.02 -13.63 -3.41
C ALA A 255 -7.96 -13.18 -4.88
N VAL A 256 -7.98 -14.12 -5.83
CA VAL A 256 -7.95 -13.81 -7.27
C VAL A 256 -9.29 -13.22 -7.74
N VAL A 257 -10.43 -13.67 -7.22
CA VAL A 257 -11.73 -13.03 -7.49
C VAL A 257 -11.72 -11.58 -7.00
N ALA A 258 -11.22 -11.32 -5.80
CA ALA A 258 -11.10 -9.94 -5.30
C ALA A 258 -10.17 -9.09 -6.19
N LEU A 259 -9.06 -9.65 -6.66
CA LEU A 259 -8.16 -9.00 -7.61
C LEU A 259 -8.88 -8.66 -8.93
N LEU A 260 -9.59 -9.62 -9.53
CA LEU A 260 -10.35 -9.42 -10.77
C LEU A 260 -11.45 -8.36 -10.63
N VAL A 261 -12.12 -8.29 -9.47
CA VAL A 261 -13.09 -7.22 -9.20
C VAL A 261 -12.40 -5.86 -9.19
N VAL A 262 -11.26 -5.75 -8.52
CA VAL A 262 -10.48 -4.49 -8.50
C VAL A 262 -9.99 -4.13 -9.90
N GLU A 263 -9.46 -5.07 -10.66
CA GLU A 263 -9.04 -4.88 -12.05
C GLU A 263 -10.20 -4.43 -12.95
N ALA A 264 -11.38 -5.05 -12.82
CA ALA A 264 -12.56 -4.67 -13.58
C ALA A 264 -13.00 -3.23 -13.28
N VAL A 265 -13.10 -2.86 -12.00
CA VAL A 265 -13.40 -1.48 -11.60
C VAL A 265 -12.32 -0.53 -12.12
N GLN A 266 -11.06 -0.95 -12.07
CA GLN A 266 -9.95 -0.11 -12.50
C GLN A 266 -9.92 0.13 -14.01
N ILE A 267 -10.27 -0.88 -14.81
CA ILE A 267 -10.45 -0.76 -16.26
C ILE A 267 -11.61 0.18 -16.56
N VAL A 268 -12.76 0.02 -15.89
CA VAL A 268 -13.93 0.89 -16.09
C VAL A 268 -13.58 2.34 -15.77
N VAL A 269 -12.99 2.62 -14.61
CA VAL A 269 -12.58 3.98 -14.21
C VAL A 269 -11.50 4.52 -15.16
N GLY A 270 -10.52 3.68 -15.55
CA GLY A 270 -9.43 4.05 -16.45
C GLY A 270 -9.91 4.46 -17.85
N VAL A 271 -10.82 3.69 -18.43
CA VAL A 271 -11.43 4.00 -19.73
C VAL A 271 -12.34 5.23 -19.61
N ALA A 272 -13.12 5.34 -18.53
CA ALA A 272 -14.00 6.47 -18.31
C ALA A 272 -13.22 7.79 -18.18
N GLN A 273 -12.15 7.84 -17.38
CA GLN A 273 -11.35 9.06 -17.25
C GLN A 273 -10.71 9.47 -18.58
N ALA A 274 -10.21 8.53 -19.39
CA ALA A 274 -9.60 8.82 -20.68
C ALA A 274 -10.62 9.44 -21.65
N ARG A 275 -11.84 8.90 -21.70
CA ARG A 275 -12.90 9.37 -22.61
C ARG A 275 -13.58 10.67 -22.18
N LEU A 276 -13.61 10.94 -20.87
CA LEU A 276 -14.28 12.11 -20.30
C LEU A 276 -13.35 13.33 -20.16
N GLY A 277 -12.14 13.27 -20.72
CA GLY A 277 -11.19 14.38 -20.64
C GLY A 277 -10.49 14.49 -19.27
N LEU A 278 -10.24 13.34 -18.62
CA LEU A 278 -9.49 13.21 -17.37
C LEU A 278 -10.08 14.00 -16.19
N PRO A 279 -11.37 13.85 -15.83
CA PRO A 279 -11.93 14.54 -14.67
C PRO A 279 -11.20 14.16 -13.38
N GLU A 280 -10.87 15.15 -12.56
CA GLU A 280 -9.97 15.05 -11.41
C GLU A 280 -10.39 13.95 -10.44
N ILE A 281 -11.70 13.86 -10.15
CA ILE A 281 -12.25 12.86 -9.25
C ILE A 281 -11.98 11.45 -9.75
N LEU A 282 -12.16 11.18 -11.05
CA LEU A 282 -11.88 9.84 -11.60
C LEU A 282 -10.39 9.53 -11.58
N VAL A 283 -9.53 10.51 -11.85
CA VAL A 283 -8.07 10.36 -11.73
C VAL A 283 -7.70 10.00 -10.28
N GLY A 284 -8.26 10.71 -9.30
CA GLY A 284 -8.05 10.44 -7.88
C GLY A 284 -8.53 9.05 -7.46
N VAL A 285 -9.73 8.65 -7.90
CA VAL A 285 -10.26 7.29 -7.67
C VAL A 285 -9.36 6.24 -8.29
N HIS A 286 -8.90 6.45 -9.53
CA HIS A 286 -7.98 5.55 -10.23
C HIS A 286 -6.66 5.40 -9.47
N MET A 287 -6.10 6.48 -8.93
CA MET A 287 -4.88 6.44 -8.11
C MET A 287 -5.07 5.60 -6.82
N VAL A 288 -6.18 5.79 -6.10
CA VAL A 288 -6.48 5.01 -4.89
C VAL A 288 -6.71 3.54 -5.23
N LEU A 289 -7.43 3.26 -6.33
CA LEU A 289 -7.64 1.89 -6.82
C LEU A 289 -6.31 1.21 -7.21
N ALA A 290 -5.30 1.95 -7.66
CA ALA A 290 -3.97 1.38 -7.92
C ALA A 290 -3.32 0.88 -6.62
N CYS A 291 -3.48 1.57 -5.48
CA CYS A 291 -3.05 1.05 -4.18
C CYS A 291 -3.81 -0.22 -3.78
N VAL A 292 -5.13 -0.25 -4.01
CA VAL A 292 -5.96 -1.43 -3.74
C VAL A 292 -5.58 -2.60 -4.64
N LEU A 293 -5.23 -2.36 -5.91
CA LEU A 293 -4.70 -3.36 -6.85
C LEU A 293 -3.42 -3.98 -6.31
N ILE A 294 -2.47 -3.15 -5.86
CA ILE A 294 -1.20 -3.61 -5.27
C ILE A 294 -1.44 -4.42 -3.98
N ALA A 295 -2.39 -4.01 -3.13
CA ALA A 295 -2.80 -4.80 -1.98
C ALA A 295 -3.40 -6.16 -2.38
N ALA A 296 -4.30 -6.18 -3.37
CA ALA A 296 -4.95 -7.39 -3.85
C ALA A 296 -3.95 -8.39 -4.44
N VAL A 297 -3.04 -7.93 -5.32
CA VAL A 297 -2.04 -8.81 -5.93
C VAL A 297 -0.99 -9.29 -4.91
N THR A 298 -0.66 -8.46 -3.92
CA THR A 298 0.17 -8.88 -2.78
C THR A 298 -0.50 -10.01 -2.00
N ARG A 299 -1.82 -9.91 -1.73
CA ARG A 299 -2.58 -10.97 -1.08
C ARG A 299 -2.58 -12.26 -1.90
N VAL A 300 -2.74 -12.19 -3.22
CA VAL A 300 -2.67 -13.37 -4.11
C VAL A 300 -1.33 -14.11 -3.92
N LEU A 301 -0.20 -13.40 -3.95
CA LEU A 301 1.12 -14.00 -3.72
C LEU A 301 1.26 -14.62 -2.31
N LEU A 302 0.60 -14.04 -1.31
CA LEU A 302 0.65 -14.52 0.07
C LEU A 302 -0.17 -15.80 0.27
N GLU A 303 -1.29 -15.96 -0.43
CA GLU A 303 -2.12 -17.19 -0.38
C GLU A 303 -1.46 -18.37 -1.10
N MET A 304 -0.44 -18.13 -1.94
CA MET A 304 0.39 -19.19 -2.54
C MET A 304 1.42 -19.79 -1.57
N ARG A 305 1.54 -19.24 -0.36
CA ARG A 305 2.48 -19.70 0.67
C ARG A 305 1.73 -20.31 1.83
N LEU A 306 2.30 -21.35 2.42
CA LEU A 306 1.83 -21.89 3.69
C LEU A 306 2.27 -20.97 4.84
N SER A 307 1.44 -20.86 5.87
CA SER A 307 1.87 -20.38 7.19
C SER A 307 2.69 -21.46 7.92
N ARG A 308 3.50 -21.06 8.91
CA ARG A 308 4.21 -22.07 9.73
C ARG A 308 3.26 -23.07 10.40
N ALA A 309 2.10 -22.59 10.85
CA ALA A 309 1.08 -23.43 11.47
C ALA A 309 0.53 -24.48 10.48
N GLU A 310 0.27 -24.08 9.23
CA GLU A 310 -0.21 -25.00 8.18
C GLU A 310 0.84 -26.02 7.75
N GLN A 311 2.13 -25.71 7.88
CA GLN A 311 3.21 -26.66 7.59
C GLN A 311 3.45 -27.67 8.70
N GLN A 312 3.22 -27.26 9.94
CA GLN A 312 3.40 -28.10 11.13
C GLN A 312 2.16 -28.93 11.43
N ALA A 313 1.04 -28.67 10.75
CA ALA A 313 -0.15 -29.49 10.85
C ALA A 313 0.16 -30.92 10.36
N PRO A 314 -0.23 -31.96 11.11
CA PRO A 314 -0.06 -33.33 10.65
C PRO A 314 -0.74 -33.50 9.29
N ALA A 315 -0.10 -34.24 8.38
CA ALA A 315 -0.76 -34.66 7.15
C ALA A 315 -2.03 -35.40 7.56
N VAL A 316 -3.19 -34.89 7.14
CA VAL A 316 -4.44 -35.63 7.29
C VAL A 316 -4.28 -36.87 6.42
N GLU A 317 -4.14 -38.04 7.05
CA GLU A 317 -4.21 -39.31 6.33
C GLU A 317 -5.51 -39.31 5.51
N PRO A 318 -5.46 -39.63 4.21
CA PRO A 318 -6.69 -39.79 3.45
C PRO A 318 -7.53 -40.83 4.16
N ALA A 319 -8.76 -40.48 4.53
CA ALA A 319 -9.70 -41.40 5.12
C ALA A 319 -9.76 -42.65 4.24
N GLU A 320 -9.52 -43.83 4.83
CA GLU A 320 -9.67 -45.09 4.14
C GLU A 320 -11.04 -45.08 3.44
N PRO A 321 -11.10 -45.42 2.13
CA PRO A 321 -12.38 -45.57 1.48
C PRO A 321 -13.17 -46.61 2.26
N VAL A 322 -14.29 -46.18 2.84
CA VAL A 322 -15.27 -47.08 3.44
C VAL A 322 -15.70 -48.03 2.33
N LEU A 323 -15.16 -49.25 2.34
CA LEU A 323 -15.65 -50.37 1.56
C LEU A 323 -17.11 -50.57 1.99
N VAL A 324 -18.02 -49.99 1.24
CA VAL A 324 -19.45 -50.31 1.33
C VAL A 324 -19.58 -51.72 0.80
N ALA A 325 -19.44 -52.70 1.69
CA ALA A 325 -19.83 -54.06 1.43
C ALA A 325 -21.37 -54.10 1.43
N ARG A 326 -21.97 -54.17 0.24
CA ARG A 326 -23.10 -55.05 -0.13
C ARG A 326 -23.55 -54.78 -1.56
#